data_AF-A0A932L798-F1
#
_entry.id   AF-A0A932L798-F1
#
_cell.length_a   1.000
_cell.length_b   1.000
_cell.length_c   1.000
_cell.angle_alpha   90.00
_cell.angle_beta   90.00
_cell.angle_gamma   90.00
#
_symmetry.space_group_name_H-M   'P 1'
#
loop_
_entity.id
_entity.type
_entity.pdbx_description
1 polymer ?
#
loop_
_entity_poly.entity_id
_entity_poly.type
_entity_poly.pdbx_seq_one_letter_code
_entity_poly.pdbx_strand_id
1 'polypeptide(L)'
;MAHLPTERLTLAETGALALSLAAGDLDRAEDTATFLKALERNQRVWRTLAHIAASRAWQFPNERQVAYALSTVDKGANDARISALIDINREVSNILAHGDDIARIRDRAYAIWEERGHPQGQDMEHWLLAEMEVSSG
;
A
#
# COMPACT_ATOMS: atom_id res chain seq x y z
N MET A 1 -19.73 -27.80 -9.41
CA MET A 1 -19.38 -26.51 -10.05
C MET A 1 -18.96 -25.56 -8.95
N ALA A 2 -17.66 -25.34 -8.78
CA ALA A 2 -17.14 -24.42 -7.78
C ALA A 2 -17.37 -22.99 -8.28
N HIS A 3 -18.19 -22.22 -7.57
CA HIS A 3 -18.19 -20.77 -7.73
C HIS A 3 -16.88 -20.25 -7.16
N LEU A 4 -15.99 -19.76 -8.04
CA LEU A 4 -14.87 -18.93 -7.62
C LEU A 4 -15.47 -17.71 -6.90
N PRO A 5 -15.09 -17.40 -5.66
CA PRO A 5 -15.43 -16.11 -5.08
C PRO A 5 -14.77 -15.07 -5.98
N THR A 6 -15.57 -14.14 -6.52
CA THR A 6 -15.02 -12.88 -7.03
C THR A 6 -14.42 -12.18 -5.82
N GLU A 7 -13.15 -12.45 -5.52
CA GLU A 7 -12.46 -11.91 -4.36
C GLU A 7 -12.54 -10.39 -4.45
N ARG A 8 -13.33 -9.80 -3.53
CA ARG A 8 -13.35 -8.36 -3.35
C ARG A 8 -12.01 -7.99 -2.75
N LEU A 9 -11.24 -7.19 -3.50
CA LEU A 9 -10.01 -6.58 -2.99
C LEU A 9 -10.31 -5.90 -1.66
N THR A 10 -9.41 -6.10 -0.69
CA THR A 10 -9.35 -5.29 0.52
C THR A 10 -9.13 -3.82 0.16
N LEU A 11 -9.34 -2.93 1.14
CA LEU A 11 -9.07 -1.51 0.95
C LEU A 11 -7.58 -1.25 0.66
N ALA A 12 -6.68 -2.03 1.27
CA ALA A 12 -5.24 -1.95 1.05
C ALA A 12 -4.89 -2.37 -0.38
N GLU A 13 -5.40 -3.51 -0.85
CA GLU A 13 -5.17 -3.98 -2.23
C GLU A 13 -5.80 -3.05 -3.27
N THR A 14 -6.95 -2.44 -2.97
CA THR A 14 -7.55 -1.40 -3.82
C THR A 14 -6.65 -0.17 -3.90
N GLY A 15 -6.07 0.24 -2.77
CA GLY A 15 -5.08 1.31 -2.69
C GLY A 15 -3.81 1.01 -3.48
N ALA A 16 -3.30 -0.21 -3.36
CA ALA A 16 -2.16 -0.71 -4.10
C ALA A 16 -2.40 -0.65 -5.61
N LEU A 17 -3.52 -1.21 -6.08
CA LEU A 17 -3.89 -1.19 -7.48
C LEU A 17 -3.99 0.24 -8.02
N ALA A 18 -4.59 1.16 -7.26
CA ALA A 18 -4.70 2.56 -7.65
C ALA A 18 -3.33 3.24 -7.83
N LEU A 19 -2.37 2.97 -6.95
CA LEU A 19 -0.99 3.48 -7.05
C LEU A 19 -0.22 2.88 -8.22
N SER A 20 -0.34 1.57 -8.43
CA SER A 20 0.29 0.87 -9.56
C SER A 20 -0.21 1.43 -10.91
N LEU A 21 -1.53 1.62 -11.03
CA LEU A 21 -2.12 2.24 -12.23
C LEU A 21 -1.65 3.68 -12.43
N ALA A 22 -1.62 4.49 -11.37
CA ALA A 22 -1.15 5.87 -11.45
C ALA A 22 0.34 5.96 -11.83
N ALA A 23 1.18 5.05 -11.33
CA ALA A 23 2.58 4.93 -11.73
C ALA A 23 2.71 4.61 -13.22
N GLY A 24 1.94 3.63 -13.71
CA GLY A 24 1.94 3.26 -15.12
C GLY A 24 1.45 4.38 -16.04
N ASP A 25 0.47 5.17 -15.61
CA ASP A 25 -0.02 6.30 -16.40
C ASP A 25 1.00 7.44 -16.49
N LEU A 26 1.77 7.69 -15.44
CA LEU A 26 2.87 8.66 -15.46
C LEU A 26 4.01 8.19 -16.38
N ASP A 27 4.35 6.90 -16.34
CA ASP A 27 5.43 6.28 -17.12
C ASP A 27 5.11 6.22 -18.62
N ARG A 28 3.83 6.03 -18.97
CA ARG A 28 3.33 5.92 -20.35
C ARG A 28 2.87 7.24 -20.97
N ALA A 29 2.95 8.36 -20.25
CA ALA A 29 2.51 9.64 -20.78
C ALA A 29 3.46 10.13 -21.89
N GLU A 30 2.97 10.20 -23.12
CA GLU A 30 3.78 10.58 -24.29
C GLU A 30 3.76 12.08 -24.58
N ASP A 31 2.79 12.81 -24.00
CA ASP A 31 2.60 14.24 -24.24
C ASP A 31 2.22 15.00 -22.97
N THR A 32 2.35 16.33 -22.99
CA THR A 32 2.09 17.20 -21.84
C THR A 32 0.65 17.07 -21.32
N ALA A 33 -0.35 16.90 -22.20
CA ALA A 33 -1.75 16.85 -21.78
C ALA A 33 -2.08 15.51 -21.10
N THR A 34 -1.56 14.40 -21.61
CA THR A 34 -1.69 13.07 -20.98
C THR A 34 -0.92 13.02 -19.66
N PHE A 35 0.28 13.62 -19.61
CA PHE A 35 1.09 13.72 -18.41
C PHE A 35 0.39 14.50 -17.29
N LEU A 36 -0.17 15.68 -17.57
CA LEU A 36 -0.88 16.48 -16.57
C LEU A 36 -2.10 15.72 -16.00
N LYS A 37 -2.85 15.01 -16.85
CA LYS A 37 -3.98 14.17 -16.39
C LYS A 37 -3.52 13.01 -15.51
N ALA A 38 -2.43 12.35 -15.87
CA ALA A 38 -1.83 11.28 -15.07
C ALA A 38 -1.37 11.82 -13.70
N LEU A 39 -0.76 13.00 -13.67
CA LEU A 39 -0.28 13.65 -12.46
C LEU A 39 -1.44 14.07 -11.54
N GLU A 40 -2.51 14.65 -12.07
CA GLU A 40 -3.72 14.95 -11.31
C GLU A 40 -4.38 13.69 -10.73
N ARG A 41 -4.46 12.62 -11.54
CA ARG A 41 -4.99 11.32 -11.09
C ARG A 41 -4.15 10.80 -9.94
N ASN A 42 -2.83 10.81 -10.08
CA ASN A 42 -1.90 10.39 -9.05
C ASN A 42 -2.13 11.18 -7.74
N GLN A 43 -2.20 12.51 -7.81
CA GLN A 43 -2.46 13.32 -6.62
C GLN A 43 -3.81 12.98 -5.94
N ARG A 44 -4.87 12.71 -6.73
CA ARG A 44 -6.15 12.28 -6.15
C ARG A 44 -6.01 10.96 -5.40
N VAL A 45 -5.29 9.98 -5.95
CA VAL A 45 -5.00 8.71 -5.26
C VAL A 45 -4.28 8.95 -3.94
N TRP A 46 -3.23 9.77 -3.94
CA TRP A 46 -2.47 10.09 -2.73
C TRP A 46 -3.28 10.82 -1.67
N ARG A 47 -4.15 11.78 -2.04
CA ARG A 47 -5.05 12.43 -1.08
C ARG A 47 -6.01 11.44 -0.44
N THR A 48 -6.60 10.54 -1.24
CA THR A 48 -7.53 9.53 -0.72
C THR A 48 -6.81 8.54 0.19
N LEU A 49 -5.64 8.05 -0.20
CA LEU A 49 -4.84 7.14 0.61
C LEU A 49 -4.39 7.77 1.92
N ALA A 50 -3.99 9.05 1.93
CA ALA A 50 -3.62 9.74 3.17
C ALA A 50 -4.78 9.78 4.17
N HIS A 51 -6.01 10.05 3.71
CA HIS A 51 -7.19 10.03 4.57
C HIS A 51 -7.49 8.62 5.10
N ILE A 52 -7.40 7.61 4.24
CA ILE A 52 -7.62 6.21 4.63
C ILE A 52 -6.58 5.78 5.67
N ALA A 53 -5.30 6.00 5.39
CA ALA A 53 -4.20 5.63 6.27
C ALA A 53 -4.35 6.27 7.65
N ALA A 54 -4.69 7.56 7.71
CA ALA A 54 -4.98 8.24 8.98
C ALA A 54 -6.18 7.63 9.72
N SER A 55 -7.28 7.34 9.01
CA SER A 55 -8.50 6.77 9.62
C SER A 55 -8.33 5.33 10.12
N ARG A 56 -7.42 4.57 9.51
CA ARG A 56 -7.15 3.16 9.80
C ARG A 56 -5.85 2.97 10.61
N ALA A 57 -5.18 4.05 10.98
CA ALA A 57 -3.86 4.05 11.60
C ALA A 57 -2.83 3.17 10.86
N TRP A 58 -2.86 3.17 9.52
CA TRP A 58 -1.86 2.47 8.71
C TRP A 58 -0.49 3.15 8.85
N GLN A 59 0.57 2.36 8.84
CA GLN A 59 1.93 2.90 8.86
C GLN A 59 2.34 3.42 7.48
N PHE A 60 1.70 2.90 6.42
CA PHE A 60 1.95 3.28 5.04
C PHE A 60 0.67 3.71 4.29
N PRO A 61 0.77 4.69 3.37
CA PRO A 61 1.94 5.56 3.16
C PRO A 61 2.22 6.49 4.36
N ASN A 62 3.50 6.77 4.63
CA ASN A 62 3.90 7.68 5.70
C ASN A 62 3.81 9.16 5.28
N GLU A 63 3.86 10.07 6.26
CA GLU A 63 3.73 11.52 6.03
C GLU A 63 4.72 12.07 5.01
N ARG A 64 5.97 11.57 5.00
CA ARG A 64 7.01 12.00 4.06
C ARG A 64 6.66 11.62 2.62
N GLN A 65 6.19 10.38 2.40
CA GLN A 65 5.75 9.90 1.09
C GLN A 65 4.54 10.71 0.59
N VAL A 66 3.55 10.95 1.47
CA VAL A 66 2.39 11.78 1.16
C VAL A 66 2.80 13.20 0.79
N ALA A 67 3.63 13.86 1.61
CA ALA A 67 4.09 15.21 1.35
C ALA A 67 4.88 15.32 0.05
N TYR A 68 5.73 14.33 -0.25
CA TYR A 68 6.46 14.27 -1.50
C TYR A 68 5.50 14.22 -2.69
N ALA A 69 4.59 13.23 -2.71
CA ALA A 69 3.67 12.99 -3.81
C ALA A 69 2.71 14.16 -4.08
N LEU A 70 2.24 14.84 -3.02
CA LEU A 70 1.37 16.00 -3.17
C LEU A 70 2.14 17.24 -3.66
N SER A 71 3.39 17.44 -3.22
CA SER A 71 4.19 18.61 -3.59
C SER A 71 4.70 18.62 -5.05
N THR A 72 4.56 17.51 -5.77
CA THR A 72 5.14 17.32 -7.11
C THR A 72 4.54 18.24 -8.18
N VAL A 73 3.28 18.68 -8.01
CA VAL A 73 2.66 19.67 -8.91
C VAL A 73 3.12 21.10 -8.58
N ASP A 74 3.18 21.43 -7.29
CA ASP A 74 3.43 22.81 -6.84
C ASP A 74 4.89 23.24 -7.03
N LYS A 75 5.84 22.30 -6.93
CA LYS A 75 7.28 22.58 -6.99
C LYS A 75 7.88 22.44 -8.39
N GLY A 76 7.06 22.21 -9.41
CA GLY A 76 7.48 21.95 -10.78
C GLY A 76 7.88 20.48 -10.98
N ALA A 77 7.18 19.82 -11.90
CA ALA A 77 7.54 18.50 -12.37
C ALA A 77 8.81 18.58 -13.22
N ASN A 78 9.86 17.87 -12.81
CA ASN A 78 11.00 17.56 -13.66
C ASN A 78 11.17 16.04 -13.71
N ASP A 79 11.87 15.55 -14.73
CA ASP A 79 11.96 14.11 -15.00
C ASP A 79 12.48 13.31 -13.80
N ALA A 80 13.47 13.86 -13.07
CA ALA A 80 14.00 13.22 -11.88
C ALA A 80 12.95 13.11 -10.74
N ARG A 81 12.17 14.17 -10.50
CA ARG A 81 11.09 14.15 -9.50
C ARG A 81 9.98 13.19 -9.88
N ILE A 82 9.66 13.11 -11.18
CA ILE A 82 8.63 12.21 -11.71
C ILE A 82 9.08 10.76 -11.64
N SER A 83 10.33 10.45 -11.99
CA SER A 83 10.91 9.12 -11.78
C SER A 83 10.80 8.70 -10.32
N ALA A 84 11.23 9.56 -9.40
CA ALA A 84 11.13 9.28 -7.97
C ALA A 84 9.67 9.12 -7.48
N LEU A 85 8.73 9.88 -8.04
CA LEU A 85 7.30 9.71 -7.74
C LEU A 85 6.76 8.35 -8.22
N ILE A 86 7.15 7.93 -9.42
CA ILE A 86 6.80 6.61 -9.98
C ILE A 86 7.36 5.50 -9.09
N ASP A 87 8.61 5.62 -8.65
CA ASP A 87 9.25 4.64 -7.77
C ASP A 87 8.54 4.56 -6.41
N ILE A 88 8.20 5.70 -5.80
CA ILE A 88 7.44 5.75 -4.54
C ILE A 88 6.06 5.12 -4.72
N ASN A 89 5.36 5.38 -5.82
CA ASN A 89 4.08 4.74 -6.09
C ASN A 89 4.19 3.21 -6.15
N ARG A 90 5.22 2.70 -6.85
CA ARG A 90 5.47 1.26 -6.98
C ARG A 90 5.81 0.64 -5.62
N GLU A 91 6.65 1.31 -4.84
CA GLU A 91 7.02 0.87 -3.49
C GLU A 91 5.79 0.78 -2.56
N VAL A 92 5.02 1.87 -2.43
CA VAL A 92 3.83 1.88 -1.57
C VAL A 92 2.77 0.92 -2.08
N SER A 93 2.60 0.80 -3.41
CA SER A 93 1.73 -0.22 -4.01
C SER A 93 2.13 -1.62 -3.55
N ASN A 94 3.41 -1.96 -3.59
CA ASN A 94 3.87 -3.27 -3.15
C ASN A 94 3.58 -3.47 -1.66
N ILE A 95 3.90 -2.50 -0.81
CA ILE A 95 3.63 -2.60 0.64
C ILE A 95 2.13 -2.85 0.91
N LEU A 96 1.25 -2.06 0.30
CA LEU A 96 -0.19 -2.18 0.49
C LEU A 96 -0.76 -3.49 -0.09
N ALA A 97 -0.22 -3.98 -1.21
CA ALA A 97 -0.64 -5.25 -1.82
C ALA A 97 -0.25 -6.46 -0.96
N HIS A 98 0.82 -6.34 -0.18
CA HIS A 98 1.22 -7.37 0.77
C HIS A 98 0.47 -7.26 2.10
N GLY A 99 -0.38 -6.23 2.28
CA GLY A 99 -1.24 -5.99 3.44
C GLY A 99 -0.47 -5.59 4.70
N ASP A 100 -0.71 -4.38 5.23
CA ASP A 100 -0.25 -4.00 6.58
C ASP A 100 -0.75 -5.01 7.63
N ASP A 101 -1.93 -5.59 7.42
CA ASP A 101 -2.48 -6.65 8.26
C ASP A 101 -1.65 -7.93 8.18
N ILE A 102 -1.26 -8.41 6.99
CA ILE A 102 -0.43 -9.62 6.85
C ILE A 102 0.95 -9.40 7.47
N ALA A 103 1.56 -8.23 7.31
CA ALA A 103 2.82 -7.91 7.96
C ALA A 103 2.69 -7.90 9.50
N ARG A 104 1.66 -7.24 10.04
CA ARG A 104 1.37 -7.23 11.49
C ARG A 104 1.02 -8.60 12.03
N ILE A 105 0.26 -9.40 11.28
CA ILE A 105 -0.10 -10.78 11.64
C ILE A 105 1.15 -11.66 11.61
N ARG A 106 2.03 -11.51 10.61
CA ARG A 106 3.29 -12.24 10.56
C ARG A 106 4.19 -11.91 11.74
N ASP A 107 4.39 -10.62 12.00
CA ASP A 107 5.25 -10.15 13.08
C ASP A 107 4.68 -10.58 14.44
N ARG A 108 3.35 -10.56 14.59
CA ARG A 108 2.71 -11.05 15.81
C ARG A 108 2.75 -12.58 15.94
N ALA A 109 2.59 -13.33 14.85
CA ALA A 109 2.74 -14.78 14.85
C ALA A 109 4.17 -15.19 15.22
N TYR A 110 5.17 -14.44 14.73
CA TYR A 110 6.57 -14.60 15.10
C TYR A 110 6.80 -14.32 16.59
N ALA A 111 6.24 -13.23 17.12
CA ALA A 111 6.34 -12.92 18.55
C ALA A 111 5.71 -14.02 19.43
N ILE A 112 4.55 -14.56 19.06
CA ILE A 112 3.90 -15.68 19.76
C ILE A 112 4.77 -16.94 19.73
N TRP A 113 5.44 -17.22 18.60
CA TRP A 113 6.35 -18.35 18.45
C TRP A 113 7.61 -18.21 19.33
N GLU A 114 8.21 -17.02 19.39
CA GLU A 114 9.33 -16.69 20.28
C GLU A 114 8.93 -16.83 21.76
N GLU A 115 7.79 -16.27 22.17
CA GLU A 115 7.23 -16.36 23.52
C GLU A 115 7.03 -17.82 23.97
N ARG A 116 6.75 -18.72 23.03
CA ARG A 116 6.55 -20.16 23.28
C ARG A 116 7.84 -21.00 23.22
N GLY A 117 8.98 -20.38 22.95
CA GLY A 117 10.26 -21.08 22.92
C GLY A 117 10.51 -21.88 21.64
N HIS A 118 10.04 -21.36 20.50
CA HIS A 118 10.31 -21.92 19.16
C HIS A 118 9.76 -23.35 18.91
N PRO A 119 8.50 -23.66 19.26
CA PRO A 119 7.94 -24.99 19.01
C PRO A 119 7.80 -25.27 17.50
N GLN A 120 8.10 -26.50 17.08
CA GLN A 120 7.95 -26.92 15.68
C GLN A 120 6.54 -27.47 15.41
N GLY A 121 5.99 -27.20 14.22
CA GLY A 121 4.73 -27.77 13.74
C GLY A 121 3.46 -27.08 14.23
N GLN A 122 3.56 -25.90 14.85
CA GLN A 122 2.42 -25.12 15.37
C GLN A 122 2.23 -23.79 14.62
N ASP A 123 2.84 -23.65 13.44
CA ASP A 123 2.87 -22.38 12.69
C ASP A 123 1.45 -21.84 12.44
N MET A 124 0.52 -22.72 12.05
CA MET A 124 -0.88 -22.35 11.79
C MET A 124 -1.59 -21.78 13.03
N GLU A 125 -1.34 -22.33 14.23
CA GLU A 125 -1.94 -21.81 15.47
C GLU A 125 -1.42 -20.41 15.78
N HIS A 126 -0.13 -20.15 15.54
CA HIS A 126 0.46 -18.82 15.77
C HIS A 126 -0.09 -17.78 14.78
N TRP A 127 -0.25 -18.16 13.51
CA TRP A 127 -0.86 -17.32 12.48
C TRP A 127 -2.31 -16.96 12.82
N LEU A 128 -3.12 -17.93 13.24
CA LEU A 128 -4.52 -17.70 13.62
C LEU A 128 -4.65 -16.84 14.90
N LEU A 129 -3.81 -17.07 15.91
CA LEU A 129 -3.78 -16.24 17.11
C LEU A 129 -3.39 -14.80 16.79
N ALA A 130 -2.38 -14.61 15.95
CA ALA A 130 -1.96 -13.29 15.51
C ALA A 130 -3.03 -12.56 14.70
N GLU A 131 -3.75 -13.26 13.82
CA GLU A 131 -4.89 -12.71 13.06
C GLU A 131 -6.00 -12.22 13.99
N MET A 132 -6.37 -13.03 14.99
CA MET A 132 -7.37 -12.64 15.98
C MET A 132 -6.94 -11.42 16.81
N GLU A 133 -5.67 -11.37 17.23
CA GLU A 133 -5.15 -10.24 18.02
C GLU A 133 -5.07 -8.95 17.20
N VAL A 134 -4.63 -9.01 15.95
CA VAL A 134 -4.54 -7.84 15.04
C VAL A 134 -5.93 -7.33 14.64
N SER A 135 -6.91 -8.23 14.48
CA SER A 135 -8.28 -7.86 14.11
C SER A 135 -9.13 -7.32 15.26
N SER A 136 -8.69 -7.51 16.51
CA SER A 136 -9.45 -7.14 17.72
C SER A 136 -8.98 -5.85 18.39
N GLY A 137 -7.93 -5.19 17.88
CA GLY A 137 -7.34 -3.96 18.42
C GLY A 137 -7.33 -2.81 17.41
#